data_AF-A0A5N5TGI9-F1
#
_entry.id   AF-A0A5N5TGI9-F1
#
_cell.length_a   1.000
_cell.length_b   1.000
_cell.length_c   1.000
_cell.angle_alpha   90.00
_cell.angle_beta   90.00
_cell.angle_gamma   90.00
#
_symmetry.space_group_name_H-M   'P 1'
#
loop_
_entity.id
_entity.type
_entity.pdbx_description
1 polymer ?
#
loop_
_entity_poly.entity_id
_entity_poly.type
_entity_poly.pdbx_seq_one_letter_code
_entity_poly.pdbx_strand_id
1 'polypeptide(L)'
;MKYSVPDITEACPSALILAQQLTHIELERLSYIGPEEFVQAFAKDNLESSYKDLKKTNNLESYVQWFNRLSYLVATQACSPVKKKQRIRVIEMWIEVARECFNIGNFNSLMGVIAGLNMSPVARLKKTFSFSIFLTIQGKCFEV
;
A
#
# COMPACT_ATOMS: atom_id res chain seq x y z
N MET A 1 26.72 8.88 -12.67
CA MET A 1 26.22 7.49 -12.69
C MET A 1 24.72 7.52 -12.43
N LYS A 2 23.88 7.16 -13.42
CA LYS A 2 22.43 6.97 -13.19
C LYS A 2 22.21 5.51 -12.78
N TYR A 3 22.34 5.20 -11.50
CA TYR A 3 21.79 3.94 -11.00
C TYR A 3 20.26 4.09 -11.04
N SER A 4 19.65 3.52 -12.08
CA SER A 4 18.20 3.39 -12.18
C SER A 4 17.78 2.36 -11.14
N VAL A 5 16.99 2.76 -10.15
CA VAL A 5 16.31 1.77 -9.30
C VAL A 5 15.41 0.95 -10.24
N PRO A 6 15.55 -0.39 -10.29
CA PRO A 6 14.71 -1.22 -11.14
C PRO A 6 13.25 -0.98 -10.76
N ASP A 7 12.41 -0.81 -11.76
CA ASP A 7 10.99 -0.62 -11.50
C ASP A 7 10.35 -1.96 -11.09
N ILE A 8 9.19 -1.90 -10.45
CA ILE A 8 8.52 -3.10 -9.91
C ILE A 8 8.30 -4.20 -10.96
N THR A 9 8.17 -3.84 -12.24
CA THR A 9 7.93 -4.79 -13.33
C THR A 9 9.18 -5.56 -13.74
N GLU A 10 10.37 -5.03 -13.43
CA GLU A 10 11.65 -5.73 -13.58
C GLU A 10 11.91 -6.66 -12.38
N ALA A 11 11.50 -6.24 -11.17
CA ALA A 11 11.69 -7.02 -9.95
C ALA A 11 10.71 -8.21 -9.84
N CYS A 12 9.45 -8.01 -10.24
CA CYS A 12 8.44 -9.07 -10.26
C CYS A 12 7.47 -8.83 -11.42
N PRO A 13 7.54 -9.63 -12.51
CA PRO A 13 6.67 -9.45 -13.67
C PRO A 13 5.25 -9.99 -13.45
N SER A 14 4.95 -10.64 -12.32
CA SER A 14 3.64 -11.23 -12.03
C SER A 14 2.96 -10.51 -10.86
N ALA A 15 1.82 -9.87 -11.16
CA ALA A 15 1.00 -9.18 -10.16
C ALA A 15 0.49 -10.13 -9.07
N LEU A 16 0.11 -11.36 -9.45
CA LEU A 16 -0.35 -12.39 -8.51
C LEU A 16 0.75 -12.79 -7.53
N ILE A 17 1.97 -13.05 -8.02
CA ILE A 17 3.09 -13.42 -7.15
C ILE A 17 3.40 -12.26 -6.20
N LEU A 18 3.42 -11.02 -6.70
CA LEU A 18 3.65 -9.85 -5.86
C LEU A 18 2.56 -9.69 -4.78
N ALA A 19 1.29 -9.87 -5.13
CA ALA A 19 0.18 -9.82 -4.16
C ALA A 19 0.29 -10.93 -3.10
N GLN A 20 0.70 -12.15 -3.49
CA GLN A 20 0.96 -13.25 -2.54
C GLN A 20 2.12 -12.89 -1.59
N GLN A 21 3.22 -12.35 -2.10
CA GLN A 21 4.35 -11.94 -1.25
C GLN A 21 3.97 -10.81 -0.29
N LEU A 22 3.23 -9.80 -0.76
CA LEU A 22 2.68 -8.76 0.12
C LEU A 22 1.82 -9.38 1.22
N THR A 23 0.95 -10.33 0.87
CA THR A 23 0.08 -11.04 1.81
C THR A 23 0.87 -11.83 2.85
N HIS A 24 1.93 -12.54 2.45
CA HIS A 24 2.78 -13.25 3.39
C HIS A 24 3.43 -12.31 4.41
N ILE A 25 4.01 -11.20 3.95
CA ILE A 25 4.63 -10.20 4.83
C ILE A 25 3.57 -9.57 5.75
N GLU A 26 2.39 -9.30 5.22
CA GLU A 26 1.28 -8.70 5.96
C GLU A 26 0.83 -9.62 7.10
N LEU A 27 0.58 -10.89 6.79
CA LEU A 27 0.14 -11.88 7.76
C LEU A 27 1.21 -12.15 8.82
N GLU A 28 2.49 -12.21 8.44
CA GLU A 28 3.60 -12.34 9.39
C GLU A 28 3.57 -11.18 10.39
N ARG A 29 3.50 -9.93 9.93
CA ARG A 29 3.48 -8.75 10.80
C ARG A 29 2.23 -8.69 11.66
N LEU A 30 1.07 -9.01 11.09
CA LEU A 30 -0.20 -9.04 11.79
C LEU A 30 -0.17 -10.08 12.93
N SER A 31 0.48 -11.23 12.72
CA SER A 31 0.59 -12.30 13.71
C SER A 31 1.36 -11.90 14.98
N TYR A 32 2.19 -10.86 14.92
CA TYR A 32 2.91 -10.34 16.09
C TYR A 32 2.07 -9.38 16.93
N ILE A 33 0.92 -8.90 16.45
CA ILE A 33 0.11 -7.92 17.17
C ILE A 33 -0.77 -8.62 18.21
N GLY A 34 -0.52 -8.35 19.48
CA GLY A 34 -1.37 -8.82 20.58
C GLY A 34 -2.70 -8.05 20.66
N PRO A 35 -3.82 -8.68 21.08
CA PRO A 35 -5.07 -7.98 21.32
C PRO A 35 -4.94 -6.82 22.32
N GLU A 36 -3.99 -6.92 23.26
CA GLU A 36 -3.70 -5.87 24.23
C GLU A 36 -3.18 -4.59 23.57
N GLU A 37 -2.47 -4.70 22.44
CA GLU A 37 -1.97 -3.54 21.68
C GLU A 37 -3.14 -2.76 21.08
N PHE A 38 -4.16 -3.46 20.57
CA PHE A 38 -5.38 -2.83 20.07
C PHE A 38 -6.15 -2.12 21.18
N VAL A 39 -6.38 -2.80 22.31
CA VAL A 39 -7.07 -2.20 23.46
C VAL A 39 -6.36 -0.92 23.92
N GLN A 40 -5.03 -0.95 24.00
CA GLN A 40 -4.24 0.23 24.39
C GLN A 40 -4.29 1.35 23.35
N ALA A 41 -4.25 1.01 22.06
CA ALA A 41 -4.34 1.99 20.99
C ALA A 41 -5.69 2.72 20.99
N PHE A 42 -6.79 2.00 21.24
CA PHE A 42 -8.14 2.58 21.27
C PHE A 42 -8.49 3.24 22.62
N ALA A 43 -7.87 2.82 23.73
CA ALA A 43 -8.10 3.43 25.05
C ALA A 43 -7.38 4.77 25.24
N LYS A 44 -6.36 5.06 24.44
CA LYS A 44 -5.54 6.29 24.54
C LYS A 44 -6.33 7.59 24.32
N ASP A 45 -7.49 7.55 23.68
CA ASP A 45 -8.32 8.74 23.44
C ASP A 45 -9.03 9.28 24.70
N ASN A 46 -9.02 8.55 25.83
CA ASN A 46 -9.77 8.91 27.05
C ASN A 46 -8.93 9.35 28.26
N LEU A 47 -7.59 9.32 28.21
CA LEU A 47 -6.75 9.63 29.37
C LEU A 47 -5.61 10.58 29.01
N GLU A 48 -5.84 11.87 29.22
CA GLU A 48 -4.79 12.88 29.21
C GLU A 48 -3.71 12.53 30.24
N SER A 49 -2.47 12.47 29.77
CA SER A 49 -1.24 12.65 30.55
C SER A 49 -1.05 11.78 31.82
N SER A 50 -0.45 10.59 31.70
CA SER A 50 0.51 10.11 32.73
C SER A 50 1.35 8.88 32.37
N TYR A 51 0.98 8.08 31.37
CA TYR A 51 1.69 6.83 31.07
C TYR A 51 2.66 6.98 29.90
N LYS A 52 3.76 7.71 30.14
CA LYS A 52 4.89 7.84 29.21
C LYS A 52 5.71 6.55 29.04
N ASP A 53 5.35 5.46 29.72
CA ASP A 53 5.92 4.12 29.53
C ASP A 53 5.29 3.39 28.32
N LEU A 54 5.38 4.07 27.17
CA LEU A 54 5.02 3.68 25.82
C LEU A 54 5.86 2.47 25.34
N LYS A 55 5.63 1.29 25.89
CA LYS A 55 6.35 0.06 25.51
C LYS A 55 5.48 -1.08 24.98
N LYS A 56 4.20 -0.87 24.64
CA LYS A 56 3.31 -2.00 24.29
C LYS A 56 2.39 -1.77 23.06
N THR A 57 2.78 -0.94 22.09
CA THR A 57 2.11 -0.88 20.76
C THR A 57 3.11 -1.03 19.59
N ASN A 58 4.31 -1.55 19.85
CA ASN A 58 5.41 -1.56 18.89
C ASN A 58 5.07 -2.36 17.63
N ASN A 59 4.32 -3.46 17.74
CA ASN A 59 3.99 -4.29 16.57
C ASN A 59 2.87 -3.64 15.78
N LEU A 60 1.86 -3.08 16.47
CA LEU A 60 0.79 -2.32 15.81
C LEU A 60 1.34 -1.11 15.05
N GLU A 61 2.24 -0.34 15.66
CA GLU A 61 2.90 0.79 15.00
C GLU A 61 3.76 0.33 13.81
N SER A 62 4.49 -0.78 13.97
CA SER A 62 5.28 -1.37 12.88
C SER A 62 4.40 -1.83 11.71
N TYR A 63 3.19 -2.33 12.01
CA TYR A 63 2.20 -2.71 11.00
C TYR A 63 1.63 -1.49 10.27
N VAL A 64 1.33 -0.41 10.99
CA VAL A 64 0.92 0.86 10.37
C VAL A 64 2.05 1.46 9.52
N GLN A 65 3.29 1.38 9.99
CA GLN A 65 4.46 1.82 9.23
C GLN A 65 4.66 0.99 7.95
N TRP A 66 4.34 -0.30 7.98
CA TRP A 66 4.34 -1.15 6.78
C TRP A 66 3.37 -0.63 5.71
N PHE A 67 2.12 -0.37 6.11
CA PHE A 67 1.10 0.19 5.22
C PHE A 67 1.59 1.51 4.58
N ASN A 68 2.14 2.41 5.39
CA ASN A 68 2.66 3.69 4.92
C ASN A 68 3.83 3.47 3.95
N ARG A 69 4.76 2.58 4.28
CA ARG A 69 5.90 2.26 3.41
C ARG A 69 5.46 1.68 2.08
N LEU A 70 4.47 0.78 2.07
CA LEU A 70 3.88 0.27 0.84
C LEU A 70 3.28 1.42 0.01
N SER A 71 2.45 2.25 0.63
CA SER A 71 1.81 3.39 -0.03
C SER A 71 2.82 4.35 -0.67
N TYR A 72 3.88 4.70 0.06
CA TYR A 72 4.95 5.53 -0.47
C TYR A 72 5.76 4.84 -1.57
N LEU A 73 6.04 3.53 -1.44
CA LEU A 73 6.71 2.77 -2.49
C LEU A 73 5.92 2.81 -3.80
N VAL A 74 4.60 2.59 -3.74
CA VAL A 74 3.73 2.68 -4.92
C VAL A 74 3.80 4.07 -5.54
N ALA A 75 3.68 5.13 -4.73
CA ALA A 75 3.75 6.51 -5.22
C ALA A 75 5.10 6.84 -5.85
N THR A 76 6.20 6.42 -5.23
CA THR A 76 7.55 6.57 -5.75
C THR A 76 7.70 5.83 -7.08
N GLN A 77 7.35 4.55 -7.14
CA GLN A 77 7.44 3.73 -8.36
C GLN A 77 6.58 4.30 -9.50
N ALA A 78 5.40 4.85 -9.19
CA ALA A 78 4.57 5.53 -10.18
C ALA A 78 5.18 6.85 -10.70
N CYS A 79 5.99 7.54 -9.89
CA CYS A 79 6.59 8.84 -10.25
C CYS A 79 8.02 8.73 -10.81
N SER A 80 8.76 7.66 -10.51
CA SER A 80 10.17 7.49 -10.87
C SER A 80 10.44 7.35 -12.38
N PRO A 81 9.62 6.65 -13.19
CA PRO A 81 9.91 6.47 -14.60
C PRO A 81 9.86 7.80 -15.37
N VAL A 82 10.97 8.11 -16.06
CA VAL A 82 11.09 9.32 -16.90
C VAL A 82 10.22 9.20 -18.15
N LYS A 83 10.15 8.00 -18.74
CA LYS A 83 9.39 7.73 -19.97
C LYS A 83 7.92 7.47 -19.67
N LYS A 84 7.02 8.19 -20.35
CA LYS A 84 5.55 8.03 -20.21
C LYS A 84 5.09 6.58 -20.33
N LYS A 85 5.60 5.84 -21.33
CA LYS A 85 5.21 4.43 -21.59
C LYS A 85 5.57 3.50 -20.41
N GLN A 86 6.76 3.67 -19.84
CA GLN A 86 7.22 2.89 -18.69
C GLN A 86 6.38 3.22 -17.45
N ARG A 87 6.09 4.51 -17.25
CA ARG A 87 5.22 4.96 -16.16
C ARG A 87 3.82 4.35 -16.21
N ILE A 88 3.21 4.28 -17.40
CA ILE A 88 1.92 3.61 -17.62
C ILE A 88 2.01 2.15 -17.19
N ARG A 89 3.02 1.42 -17.67
CA ARG A 89 3.21 0.01 -17.32
C ARG A 89 3.34 -0.22 -15.82
N VAL A 90 4.12 0.61 -15.11
CA VAL A 90 4.30 0.49 -13.65
C VAL A 90 2.98 0.72 -12.91
N ILE A 91 2.19 1.70 -13.33
CA ILE A 91 0.89 1.97 -12.71
C ILE A 91 -0.10 0.83 -12.99
N GLU A 92 -0.17 0.34 -14.23
CA GLU A 92 -0.98 -0.83 -14.61
C GLU A 92 -0.62 -2.06 -13.78
N MET A 93 0.68 -2.32 -13.56
CA MET A 93 1.12 -3.40 -12.69
C MET A 93 0.57 -3.25 -11.27
N TRP A 94 0.68 -2.06 -10.65
CA TRP A 94 0.15 -1.84 -9.29
C TRP A 94 -1.36 -2.00 -9.21
N ILE A 95 -2.10 -1.64 -10.26
CA ILE A 95 -3.55 -1.85 -10.32
C ILE A 95 -3.89 -3.33 -10.37
N GLU A 96 -3.14 -4.11 -11.15
CA GLU A 96 -3.35 -5.54 -11.20
C GLU A 96 -2.98 -6.19 -9.86
N VAL A 97 -1.91 -5.73 -9.19
CA VAL A 97 -1.57 -6.15 -7.82
C VAL A 97 -2.71 -5.84 -6.85
N ALA A 98 -3.32 -4.66 -6.93
CA ALA A 98 -4.48 -4.31 -6.11
C ALA A 98 -5.66 -5.27 -6.35
N ARG A 99 -5.95 -5.61 -7.62
CA ARG A 99 -6.98 -6.60 -7.96
C ARG A 99 -6.67 -7.97 -7.36
N GLU A 100 -5.42 -8.43 -7.46
CA GLU A 100 -5.04 -9.72 -6.87
C GLU A 100 -5.07 -9.71 -5.35
N CYS A 101 -4.70 -8.59 -4.70
CA CYS A 101 -4.89 -8.42 -3.26
C CYS A 101 -6.37 -8.52 -2.87
N PHE A 102 -7.29 -7.97 -3.66
CA PHE A 102 -8.74 -8.14 -3.46
C PHE A 102 -9.16 -9.60 -3.59
N ASN A 103 -8.73 -10.29 -4.67
CA ASN A 103 -9.07 -11.70 -4.92
C ASN A 103 -8.59 -12.63 -3.78
N ILE A 104 -7.43 -12.33 -3.20
CA ILE A 104 -6.85 -13.08 -2.08
C ILE A 104 -7.52 -12.73 -0.73
N GLY A 105 -8.17 -11.56 -0.64
CA GLY A 105 -8.74 -11.03 0.61
C GLY A 105 -7.76 -10.21 1.44
N ASN A 106 -6.62 -9.80 0.89
CA ASN A 106 -5.67 -8.89 1.53
C ASN A 106 -6.09 -7.42 1.32
N PHE A 107 -7.08 -6.99 2.10
CA PHE A 107 -7.63 -5.64 1.99
C PHE A 107 -6.68 -4.54 2.47
N ASN A 108 -5.78 -4.81 3.40
CA ASN A 108 -4.86 -3.79 3.90
C ASN A 108 -3.81 -3.41 2.83
N SER A 109 -3.24 -4.38 2.12
CA SER A 109 -2.33 -4.10 0.99
C SER A 109 -3.07 -3.50 -0.21
N LEU A 110 -4.29 -3.96 -0.52
CA LEU A 110 -5.17 -3.31 -1.51
C LEU A 110 -5.31 -1.81 -1.21
N MET A 111 -5.67 -1.48 0.04
CA MET A 111 -5.83 -0.08 0.46
C MET A 111 -4.51 0.68 0.44
N GLY A 112 -3.38 0.04 0.77
CA GLY A 112 -2.05 0.67 0.67
C GLY A 112 -1.69 1.05 -0.75
N VAL A 113 -1.99 0.19 -1.73
CA VAL A 113 -1.79 0.49 -3.15
C VAL A 113 -2.69 1.65 -3.59
N ILE A 114 -3.98 1.62 -3.23
CA ILE A 114 -4.93 2.71 -3.54
C ILE A 114 -4.47 4.03 -2.93
N ALA A 115 -4.04 4.02 -1.67
CA ALA A 115 -3.54 5.20 -0.98
C ALA A 115 -2.33 5.80 -1.68
N GLY A 116 -1.36 4.96 -2.08
CA GLY A 116 -0.20 5.38 -2.87
C GLY A 116 -0.56 6.02 -4.21
N LEU A 117 -1.49 5.41 -4.96
CA LEU A 117 -1.94 5.93 -6.26
C LEU A 117 -2.76 7.23 -6.14
N ASN A 118 -3.39 7.47 -4.99
CA ASN A 118 -4.15 8.69 -4.71
C ASN A 118 -3.31 9.84 -4.14
N MET A 119 -2.02 9.62 -3.83
CA MET A 119 -1.15 10.70 -3.34
C MET A 119 -1.01 11.82 -4.38
N SER A 120 -0.94 13.08 -3.90
CA SER A 120 -0.86 14.28 -4.74
C SER A 120 0.16 14.20 -5.90
N PRO A 121 1.40 13.68 -5.70
CA PRO A 121 2.36 13.55 -6.78
C PRO A 121 1.92 12.65 -7.94
N VAL A 122 1.11 11.62 -7.66
CA VAL A 122 0.56 10.67 -8.64
C VAL A 122 -0.74 11.21 -9.22
N ALA A 123 -1.64 11.74 -8.38
CA ALA A 123 -2.93 12.27 -8.79
C ALA A 123 -2.81 13.42 -9.82
N ARG A 124 -1.79 14.27 -9.74
CA ARG A 124 -1.54 15.31 -10.75
C ARG A 124 -1.09 14.77 -12.11
N LEU A 125 -0.67 13.51 -12.19
CA LEU A 125 -0.30 12.84 -13.44
C LEU A 125 -1.54 12.40 -14.25
N LYS A 126 -2.77 12.64 -13.77
CA LYS A 126 -4.06 12.27 -14.38
C LYS A 126 -4.21 12.61 -15.87
N LYS A 127 -3.54 13.64 -16.40
CA LYS A 127 -3.45 13.89 -17.87
C LYS A 127 -2.77 12.74 -18.66
N THR A 128 -2.15 11.79 -17.99
CA THR A 128 -1.46 10.63 -18.57
C THR A 128 -2.36 9.38 -18.63
N PHE A 129 -3.41 9.30 -17.81
CA PHE A 129 -4.17 8.05 -17.53
C PHE A 129 -5.69 8.19 -17.58
N SER A 130 -6.18 9.33 -18.12
CA SER A 130 -7.61 9.63 -18.24
C SER A 130 -8.36 8.38 -18.73
N PHE A 131 -9.38 7.98 -17.97
CA PHE A 131 -10.43 7.01 -18.25
C PHE A 131 -10.43 5.64 -17.55
N SER A 132 -9.38 4.82 -17.54
CA SER A 132 -9.56 3.39 -17.15
C SER A 132 -9.41 3.06 -15.66
N ILE A 133 -8.65 3.84 -14.88
CA ILE A 133 -8.15 3.40 -13.57
C ILE A 133 -9.09 3.77 -12.41
N PHE A 134 -9.71 4.95 -12.50
CA PHE A 134 -10.52 5.49 -11.41
C PHE A 134 -11.88 4.78 -11.27
N LEU A 135 -12.43 4.26 -12.38
CA LEU A 135 -13.73 3.58 -12.40
C LEU A 135 -13.63 2.08 -12.10
N THR A 136 -12.55 1.39 -12.50
CA THR A 136 -12.49 -0.07 -12.33
C THR A 136 -12.21 -0.51 -10.88
N ILE A 137 -11.46 0.28 -10.09
CA ILE A 137 -11.12 -0.09 -8.71
C ILE A 137 -12.14 0.46 -7.72
N GLN A 138 -12.54 1.74 -7.82
CA GLN A 138 -13.59 2.27 -6.93
C GLN A 138 -14.98 1.71 -7.27
N GLY A 139 -15.30 1.50 -8.56
CA GLY A 139 -16.61 0.98 -8.96
C GLY A 139 -16.85 -0.48 -8.58
N LYS A 140 -15.81 -1.31 -8.45
CA LYS A 140 -15.97 -2.73 -8.08
C LYS A 140 -15.73 -3.04 -6.59
N CYS A 141 -14.93 -2.25 -5.89
CA CYS A 141 -14.71 -2.45 -4.44
C CYS A 141 -15.81 -1.85 -3.54
N PHE A 142 -16.67 -0.97 -4.05
CA PHE A 142 -17.72 -0.31 -3.27
C PHE A 142 -19.15 -0.78 -3.59
N GLU A 143 -19.32 -1.81 -4.44
CA GLU A 143 -20.63 -2.46 -4.70
C GLU A 143 -20.85 -3.73 -3.86
N VAL A 144 -20.07 -3.94 -2.79
CA VAL A 144 -20.27 -5.01 -1.80
C VAL A 144 -20.78 -4.42 -0.49
#